data_AF-A0A920QTW6-F1
#
_entry.id   AF-A0A920QTW6-F1
#
_cell.length_a   1.000
_cell.length_b   1.000
_cell.length_c   1.000
_cell.angle_alpha   90.00
_cell.angle_beta   90.00
_cell.angle_gamma   90.00
#
_symmetry.space_group_name_H-M   'P 1'
#
loop_
_entity.id
_entity.type
_entity.pdbx_description
1 polymer ?
#
loop_
_entity_poly.entity_id
_entity_poly.type
_entity_poly.pdbx_seq_one_letter_code
_entity_poly.pdbx_strand_id
1 'polypeptide(L)'
;MHRLLRCVRACEEVQGTYALTIDGRGFDSKVAASQDQPFLDSECVSCGACVQACPTATLTEKSLIKKGQPEHTVVTTCGYCGVGCSFRAEMKGEEVVRMVPNKDGKANHGHSCVKGRFAFGYASHKDRITKPMIRESIHDPWQEVSWEEAVEFAASKLKGIQAE
;
A
#
# COMPACT_ATOMS: atom_id res chain seq x y z
N MET A 1 15.32 3.60 -32.38
CA MET A 1 14.11 3.81 -31.53
C MET A 1 14.29 2.97 -30.25
N HIS A 2 14.93 3.52 -29.22
CA HIS A 2 15.11 2.80 -27.95
C HIS A 2 13.75 2.69 -27.24
N ARG A 3 13.11 1.52 -27.32
CA ARG A 3 11.95 1.22 -26.46
C ARG A 3 12.45 1.22 -25.00
N LEU A 4 11.79 1.98 -24.15
CA LEU A 4 12.20 2.18 -22.76
C LEU A 4 11.91 0.90 -21.96
N LEU A 5 12.90 0.02 -21.82
CA LEU A 5 12.80 -1.25 -21.07
C LEU A 5 12.82 -1.06 -19.54
N ARG A 6 12.36 0.08 -19.04
CA ARG A 6 12.46 0.44 -17.62
C ARG A 6 11.70 -0.52 -16.72
N CYS A 7 10.56 -1.03 -17.17
CA CYS A 7 9.77 -2.00 -16.41
C CYS A 7 10.44 -3.37 -16.29
N VAL A 8 11.03 -3.87 -17.38
CA VAL A 8 11.81 -5.13 -17.41
C VAL A 8 13.03 -5.00 -16.51
N ARG A 9 13.82 -3.94 -16.69
CA ARG A 9 14.99 -3.64 -15.87
C ARG A 9 14.66 -3.46 -14.38
N ALA A 10 13.56 -2.78 -14.05
CA ALA A 10 13.12 -2.66 -12.66
C ALA A 10 12.69 -4.01 -12.07
N CYS A 11 12.12 -4.91 -12.88
CA CYS A 11 11.71 -6.23 -12.43
C CYS A 11 12.91 -7.15 -12.16
N GLU A 12 13.96 -7.08 -12.98
CA GLU A 12 15.17 -7.91 -12.85
C GLU A 12 16.20 -7.31 -11.89
N GLU A 13 16.54 -6.02 -12.01
CA GLU A 13 17.65 -5.38 -11.27
C GLU A 13 17.24 -4.96 -9.86
N VAL A 14 15.96 -4.64 -9.62
CA VAL A 14 15.47 -4.11 -8.33
C VAL A 14 14.66 -5.16 -7.56
N GLN A 15 13.67 -5.79 -8.21
CA GLN A 15 12.87 -6.82 -7.55
C GLN A 15 13.54 -8.21 -7.57
N GLY A 16 14.23 -8.55 -8.66
CA GLY A 16 14.91 -9.85 -8.82
C GLY A 16 14.02 -11.03 -9.17
N THR A 17 12.77 -10.81 -9.64
CA THR A 17 11.82 -11.90 -9.91
C THR A 17 11.67 -12.25 -11.39
N TYR A 18 12.20 -11.42 -12.30
CA TYR A 18 12.23 -11.70 -13.75
C TYR A 18 10.86 -12.00 -14.38
N ALA A 19 9.78 -11.44 -13.83
CA ALA A 19 8.40 -11.70 -14.28
C ALA A 19 8.00 -10.92 -15.55
N LEU A 20 8.89 -10.08 -16.09
CA LEU A 20 8.65 -9.27 -17.29
C LEU A 20 9.74 -9.53 -18.32
N THR A 21 9.33 -9.67 -19.58
CA THR A 21 10.23 -9.88 -20.72
C THR A 21 9.77 -9.07 -21.93
N ILE A 22 10.54 -9.17 -23.02
CA ILE A 22 10.15 -8.70 -24.34
C ILE A 22 9.81 -9.90 -25.22
N ASP A 23 8.56 -9.94 -25.65
CA ASP A 23 8.07 -10.90 -26.64
C ASP A 23 8.11 -10.28 -28.04
N GLY A 24 8.38 -11.08 -29.06
CA GLY A 24 8.55 -10.63 -30.44
C GLY A 24 9.92 -10.00 -30.74
N ARG A 25 10.08 -9.50 -31.97
CA ARG A 25 11.32 -8.90 -32.47
C ARG A 25 11.05 -7.69 -33.37
N GLY A 26 11.99 -6.76 -33.43
CA GLY A 26 11.88 -5.56 -34.26
C GLY A 26 10.71 -4.68 -33.85
N PHE A 27 9.89 -4.26 -34.82
CA PHE A 27 8.74 -3.39 -34.55
C PHE A 27 7.62 -4.08 -33.75
N ASP A 28 7.52 -5.40 -33.84
CA ASP A 28 6.47 -6.18 -33.16
C ASP A 28 6.82 -6.50 -31.69
N SER A 29 7.96 -6.02 -31.20
CA SER A 29 8.42 -6.31 -29.83
C SER A 29 7.50 -5.68 -28.77
N LYS A 30 6.87 -6.47 -27.90
CA LYS A 30 6.00 -5.98 -26.81
C LYS A 30 6.53 -6.39 -25.43
N VAL A 31 6.24 -5.57 -24.42
CA VAL A 31 6.45 -5.98 -23.03
C VAL A 31 5.37 -7.00 -22.67
N ALA A 32 5.78 -8.16 -22.19
CA ALA A 32 4.90 -9.24 -21.77
C ALA A 32 5.28 -9.70 -20.35
N ALA A 33 4.30 -10.20 -19.61
CA ALA A 33 4.53 -10.87 -18.33
C ALA A 33 4.80 -12.36 -18.59
N SER A 34 5.88 -12.91 -18.02
CA SER A 34 6.32 -14.29 -18.26
C SER A 34 6.29 -14.62 -19.77
N GLN A 35 5.66 -15.73 -20.15
CA GLN A 35 5.39 -16.12 -21.54
C GLN A 35 4.01 -15.62 -22.03
N ASP A 36 3.79 -14.30 -22.00
CA ASP A 36 2.54 -13.65 -22.44
C ASP A 36 1.28 -14.09 -21.67
N GLN A 37 1.45 -14.33 -20.36
CA GLN A 37 0.36 -14.69 -19.44
C GLN A 37 -0.18 -13.44 -18.70
N PRO A 38 -1.41 -13.51 -18.15
CA PRO A 38 -1.88 -12.49 -17.22
C PRO A 38 -0.93 -12.34 -16.01
N PHE A 39 -0.75 -11.11 -15.51
CA PHE A 39 0.14 -10.85 -14.36
C PHE A 39 -0.18 -11.65 -13.10
N LEU A 40 -1.46 -12.03 -12.91
CA LEU A 40 -1.87 -12.80 -11.74
C LEU A 40 -1.46 -14.27 -11.85
N ASP A 41 -1.35 -14.77 -13.09
CA ASP A 41 -0.96 -16.15 -13.40
C ASP A 41 0.56 -16.26 -13.66
N SER A 42 1.29 -15.14 -13.59
CA SER A 42 2.74 -15.08 -13.72
C SER A 42 3.45 -15.00 -12.37
N GLU A 43 4.78 -14.93 -12.40
CA GLU A 43 5.66 -14.81 -11.25
C GLU A 43 5.63 -13.39 -10.62
N CYS A 44 4.70 -12.53 -11.05
CA CYS A 44 4.59 -11.16 -10.56
C CYS A 44 4.01 -11.10 -9.14
N VAL A 45 4.83 -10.64 -8.19
CA VAL A 45 4.43 -10.47 -6.79
C VAL A 45 3.86 -9.08 -6.45
N SER A 46 3.51 -8.27 -7.46
CA SER A 46 2.87 -6.96 -7.28
C SER A 46 3.66 -5.95 -6.44
N CYS A 47 4.99 -5.91 -6.59
CA CYS A 47 5.85 -4.94 -5.88
C CYS A 47 5.68 -3.49 -6.38
N GLY A 48 5.20 -3.31 -7.62
CA GLY A 48 4.94 -2.00 -8.22
C GLY A 48 6.17 -1.27 -8.76
N ALA A 49 7.36 -1.89 -8.76
CA ALA A 49 8.58 -1.27 -9.29
C ALA A 49 8.46 -0.92 -10.79
N CYS A 50 7.85 -1.82 -11.57
CA CYS A 50 7.58 -1.57 -12.99
C CYS A 50 6.60 -0.40 -13.22
N VAL A 51 5.58 -0.27 -12.37
CA VAL A 51 4.61 0.83 -12.41
C VAL A 51 5.29 2.16 -12.10
N GLN A 52 6.11 2.21 -11.05
CA GLN A 52 6.88 3.41 -10.68
C GLN A 52 7.85 3.85 -11.78
N ALA A 53 8.45 2.91 -12.52
CA ALA A 53 9.44 3.20 -13.55
C ALA A 53 8.83 3.57 -14.91
N CYS A 54 7.52 3.35 -15.11
CA CYS A 54 6.83 3.58 -16.38
C CYS A 54 6.50 5.07 -16.59
N PRO A 55 7.06 5.73 -17.62
CA PRO A 55 6.86 7.17 -17.82
C PRO A 55 5.64 7.51 -18.69
N THR A 56 5.06 6.54 -19.40
CA THR A 56 4.03 6.74 -20.42
C THR A 56 2.63 6.32 -19.96
N ALA A 57 2.45 6.06 -18.66
CA ALA A 57 1.20 5.55 -18.08
C ALA A 57 0.70 4.20 -18.65
N THR A 58 1.54 3.47 -19.42
CA THR A 58 1.23 2.12 -19.89
C THR A 58 0.99 1.16 -18.73
N LEU A 59 1.84 1.26 -17.71
CA LEU A 59 1.63 0.66 -16.40
C LEU A 59 1.31 1.79 -15.43
N THR A 60 0.08 1.85 -14.93
CA THR A 60 -0.40 2.92 -14.04
C THR A 60 -1.28 2.36 -12.94
N GLU A 61 -1.30 3.02 -11.79
CA GLU A 61 -2.15 2.66 -10.66
C GLU A 61 -3.62 2.96 -10.96
N LYS A 62 -4.50 1.98 -10.71
CA LYS A 62 -5.95 2.16 -10.83
C LYS A 62 -6.48 3.30 -9.93
N SER A 63 -5.84 3.57 -8.80
CA SER A 63 -6.25 4.63 -7.89
C SER A 63 -6.05 6.03 -8.48
N LEU A 64 -5.00 6.25 -9.30
CA LEU A 64 -4.81 7.51 -10.02
C LEU A 64 -5.93 7.75 -11.04
N ILE A 65 -6.32 6.71 -11.78
CA ILE A 65 -7.42 6.80 -12.75
C ILE A 65 -8.73 7.17 -12.04
N LYS A 66 -8.99 6.57 -10.88
CA LYS A 66 -10.24 6.75 -10.14
C LYS A 66 -10.31 8.06 -9.34
N LYS A 67 -9.22 8.46 -8.69
CA LYS A 67 -9.20 9.60 -7.74
C LYS A 67 -8.62 10.88 -8.35
N GLY A 68 -7.96 10.76 -9.50
CA GLY A 68 -7.25 11.85 -10.17
C GLY A 68 -5.81 12.04 -9.68
N GLN A 69 -5.18 13.11 -10.16
CA GLN A 69 -3.81 13.45 -9.77
C GLN A 69 -3.74 13.93 -8.31
N PRO A 70 -2.70 13.53 -7.56
CA PRO A 70 -2.46 14.06 -6.22
C PRO A 70 -2.00 15.52 -6.26
N GLU A 71 -2.27 16.24 -5.17
CA GLU A 71 -2.01 17.68 -5.00
C GLU A 71 -0.76 17.94 -4.15
N HIS A 72 -0.52 17.08 -3.16
CA HIS A 72 0.61 17.20 -2.24
C HIS A 72 1.12 15.83 -1.81
N THR A 73 2.22 15.81 -1.05
CA THR A 73 2.89 14.59 -0.62
C THR A 73 3.35 14.69 0.82
N VAL A 74 3.18 13.60 1.57
CA VAL A 74 3.69 13.46 2.94
C VAL A 74 4.59 12.23 3.02
N VAL A 75 5.76 12.39 3.65
CA VAL A 75 6.66 11.25 3.88
C VAL A 75 6.19 10.49 5.11
N THR A 76 6.07 9.17 4.99
CA THR A 76 5.65 8.26 6.05
C THR A 76 6.40 6.93 5.94
N THR A 77 6.11 6.00 6.85
CA THR A 77 6.74 4.69 6.93
C THR A 77 5.68 3.59 6.83
N CYS A 78 6.07 2.46 6.24
CA CYS A 78 5.26 1.26 6.13
C CYS A 78 4.85 0.70 7.51
N GLY A 79 3.56 0.48 7.75
CA GLY A 79 3.03 -0.11 8.99
C GLY A 79 3.08 -1.65 9.06
N TYR A 80 4.01 -2.30 8.36
CA TYR A 80 4.07 -3.75 8.23
C TYR A 80 5.36 -4.39 8.80
N CYS A 81 6.20 -5.02 7.97
CA CYS A 81 7.15 -6.07 8.31
C CYS A 81 8.43 -5.67 9.09
N GLY A 82 8.46 -4.53 9.77
CA GLY A 82 9.62 -4.10 10.56
C GLY A 82 10.82 -3.54 9.78
N VAL A 83 10.90 -3.74 8.45
CA VAL A 83 11.95 -3.13 7.59
C VAL A 83 11.90 -1.60 7.62
N GLY A 84 10.71 -1.02 7.81
CA GLY A 84 10.55 0.43 7.86
C GLY A 84 10.75 1.11 6.50
N CYS A 85 10.28 0.50 5.41
CA CYS A 85 10.30 1.14 4.09
C CYS A 85 9.66 2.53 4.15
N SER A 86 10.41 3.55 3.74
CA SER A 86 9.92 4.93 3.65
C SER A 86 9.12 5.12 2.36
N PHE A 87 7.98 5.79 2.48
CA PHE A 87 7.06 6.09 1.40
C PHE A 87 6.74 7.58 1.35
N ARG A 88 6.47 8.06 0.14
CA ARG A 88 5.74 9.29 -0.14
C ARG A 88 4.27 8.92 -0.34
N ALA A 89 3.42 9.27 0.62
CA ALA A 89 1.97 9.22 0.46
C ALA A 89 1.57 10.43 -0.38
N GLU A 90 1.12 10.19 -1.60
CA GLU A 90 0.64 11.24 -2.50
C GLU A 90 -0.87 11.39 -2.32
N MET A 91 -1.30 12.60 -1.96
CA MET A 91 -2.59 12.90 -1.35
C MET A 91 -3.39 13.89 -2.20
N LYS A 92 -4.71 13.82 -2.10
CA LYS A 92 -5.65 14.81 -2.63
C LYS A 92 -6.64 15.17 -1.53
N GLY A 93 -6.62 16.41 -1.06
CA GLY A 93 -7.20 16.74 0.24
C GLY A 93 -6.71 15.77 1.32
N GLU A 94 -7.63 15.14 2.06
CA GLU A 94 -7.30 14.15 3.11
C GLU A 94 -7.20 12.71 2.59
N GLU A 95 -7.42 12.47 1.30
CA GLU A 95 -7.47 11.13 0.74
C GLU A 95 -6.13 10.68 0.16
N VAL A 96 -5.67 9.49 0.55
CA VAL A 96 -4.50 8.85 -0.06
C VAL A 96 -4.85 8.39 -1.48
N VAL A 97 -4.19 8.98 -2.48
CA VAL A 97 -4.31 8.57 -3.88
C VAL A 97 -3.42 7.37 -4.16
N ARG A 98 -2.15 7.45 -3.76
CA ARG A 98 -1.18 6.35 -3.88
C ARG A 98 -0.03 6.50 -2.90
N MET A 99 0.65 5.39 -2.59
CA MET A 99 1.91 5.38 -1.86
C MET A 99 3.05 5.02 -2.80
N VAL A 100 4.03 5.90 -2.97
CA VAL A 100 5.21 5.67 -3.83
C VAL A 100 6.45 5.59 -2.94
N PRO A 101 7.35 4.60 -3.13
CA PRO A 101 8.59 4.52 -2.37
C PRO A 101 9.40 5.83 -2.35
N ASN A 102 9.91 6.18 -1.17
CA ASN A 102 10.85 7.27 -1.02
C ASN A 102 12.26 6.82 -1.38
N LYS A 103 12.92 7.52 -2.32
CA LYS A 103 14.28 7.20 -2.75
C LYS A 103 15.32 7.48 -1.67
N ASP A 104 15.04 8.44 -0.81
CA ASP A 104 15.93 8.84 0.29
C ASP A 104 15.83 7.90 1.50
N GLY A 105 14.86 6.97 1.49
CA GLY A 105 14.70 5.96 2.52
C GLY A 105 15.90 5.03 2.57
N LYS A 106 16.64 5.04 3.68
CA LYS A 106 17.84 4.20 3.86
C LYS A 106 17.56 2.71 3.97
N ALA A 107 16.33 2.33 4.33
CA ALA A 107 15.94 0.93 4.43
C ALA A 107 15.59 0.31 3.06
N ASN A 108 15.01 1.08 2.15
CA ASN A 108 14.39 0.56 0.94
C ASN A 108 14.87 1.19 -0.37
N HIS A 109 15.63 2.29 -0.32
CA HIS A 109 16.23 2.95 -1.50
C HIS A 109 15.28 3.12 -2.70
N GLY A 110 14.01 3.47 -2.43
CA GLY A 110 13.01 3.66 -3.48
C GLY A 110 12.32 2.38 -4.01
N HIS A 111 12.40 1.27 -3.27
CA HIS A 111 11.69 0.00 -3.56
C HIS A 111 10.61 -0.34 -2.51
N SER A 112 9.73 -1.28 -2.82
CA SER A 112 8.62 -1.71 -1.95
C SER A 112 8.09 -3.11 -2.26
N CYS A 113 7.26 -3.65 -1.35
CA CYS A 113 6.41 -4.80 -1.60
C CYS A 113 4.93 -4.40 -1.76
N VAL A 114 4.09 -5.34 -2.20
CA VAL A 114 2.63 -5.15 -2.39
C VAL A 114 1.91 -4.54 -1.19
N LYS A 115 2.29 -4.94 0.04
CA LYS A 115 1.60 -4.54 1.27
C LYS A 115 1.68 -3.03 1.51
N GLY A 116 2.90 -2.48 1.58
CA GLY A 116 3.08 -1.04 1.75
C GLY A 116 2.70 -0.24 0.50
N ARG A 117 2.88 -0.83 -0.70
CA ARG A 117 2.66 -0.12 -1.96
C ARG A 117 1.19 0.10 -2.30
N PHE A 118 0.32 -0.85 -1.96
CA PHE A 118 -1.07 -0.90 -2.42
C PHE A 118 -2.08 -1.19 -1.31
N ALA A 119 -1.71 -1.94 -0.27
CA ALA A 119 -2.65 -2.38 0.77
C ALA A 119 -2.78 -1.34 1.89
N PHE A 120 -3.15 -0.10 1.56
CA PHE A 120 -3.48 0.97 2.52
C PHE A 120 -5.00 1.20 2.66
N GLY A 121 -5.82 0.48 1.90
CA GLY A 121 -7.28 0.64 1.90
C GLY A 121 -7.99 0.20 3.18
N TYR A 122 -7.31 -0.50 4.10
CA TYR A 122 -7.88 -0.88 5.39
C TYR A 122 -8.24 0.34 6.25
N ALA A 123 -7.55 1.48 6.07
CA ALA A 123 -7.83 2.71 6.79
C ALA A 123 -9.20 3.33 6.44
N SER A 124 -9.72 3.04 5.25
CA SER A 124 -11.02 3.53 4.76
C SER A 124 -12.03 2.39 4.57
N HIS A 125 -11.82 1.23 5.19
CA HIS A 125 -12.74 0.11 5.08
C HIS A 125 -14.02 0.36 5.90
N LYS A 126 -15.17 -0.05 5.37
CA LYS A 126 -16.48 0.13 6.03
C LYS A 126 -16.60 -0.58 7.39
N ASP A 127 -15.84 -1.64 7.60
CA ASP A 127 -15.83 -2.40 8.87
C ASP A 127 -14.87 -1.78 9.91
N ARG A 128 -14.23 -0.65 9.60
CA ARG A 128 -13.39 0.06 10.57
C ARG A 128 -14.29 0.61 11.68
N ILE A 129 -14.04 0.18 12.92
CA ILE A 129 -14.67 0.76 14.10
C ILE A 129 -14.15 2.19 14.27
N THR A 130 -15.06 3.16 14.32
CA THR A 130 -14.75 4.59 14.41
C THR A 130 -15.22 5.24 15.71
N LYS A 131 -15.91 4.48 16.57
CA LYS A 131 -16.43 4.94 17.86
C LYS A 131 -16.00 4.01 19.00
N PRO A 132 -15.78 4.53 20.21
CA PRO A 132 -15.58 3.71 21.39
C PRO A 132 -16.79 2.80 21.63
N MET A 133 -16.52 1.62 22.18
CA MET A 133 -17.56 0.67 22.58
C MET A 133 -17.21 0.02 23.91
N ILE A 134 -18.21 -0.24 24.73
CA ILE A 134 -18.08 -0.93 26.02
C ILE A 134 -19.03 -2.13 26.10
N ARG A 135 -18.74 -3.05 27.01
CA ARG A 135 -19.61 -4.15 27.47
C ARG A 135 -19.19 -4.57 28.87
N GLU A 136 -20.14 -4.91 29.73
CA GLU A 136 -19.87 -5.35 31.10
C GLU A 136 -19.39 -6.81 31.16
N SER A 137 -19.99 -7.67 30.32
CA SER A 137 -19.59 -9.06 30.13
C SER A 137 -19.23 -9.35 28.68
N ILE A 138 -18.40 -10.38 28.46
CA ILE A 138 -18.10 -10.88 27.12
C ILE A 138 -19.32 -11.52 26.43
N HIS A 139 -20.36 -11.84 27.20
CA HIS A 139 -21.64 -12.37 26.73
C HIS A 139 -22.63 -11.29 26.31
N ASP A 140 -22.36 -10.03 26.66
CA ASP A 140 -23.20 -8.90 26.28
C ASP A 140 -22.80 -8.37 24.89
N PRO A 141 -23.76 -7.84 24.13
CA PRO A 141 -23.44 -7.12 22.91
C PRO A 141 -22.64 -5.85 23.21
N TRP A 142 -21.84 -5.41 22.24
CA TRP A 142 -21.16 -4.12 22.30
C TRP A 142 -22.15 -2.96 22.29
N GLN A 143 -21.87 -1.92 23.06
CA GLN A 143 -22.61 -0.66 23.07
C GLN A 143 -21.69 0.49 22.64
N GLU A 144 -22.07 1.25 21.62
CA GLU A 144 -21.37 2.48 21.22
C GLU A 144 -21.57 3.57 22.28
N VAL A 145 -20.49 4.21 22.72
CA VAL A 145 -20.51 5.24 23.77
C VAL A 145 -19.60 6.42 23.44
N SER A 146 -19.67 7.48 24.25
CA SER A 146 -18.77 8.64 24.12
C SER A 146 -17.35 8.30 24.61
N TRP A 147 -16.39 9.15 24.27
CA TRP A 147 -15.02 8.99 24.74
C TRP A 147 -14.91 9.15 26.26
N GLU A 148 -15.63 10.11 26.82
CA GLU A 148 -15.68 10.39 28.26
C GLU A 148 -16.18 9.16 29.02
N GLU A 149 -17.30 8.58 28.59
CA GLU A 149 -17.88 7.38 29.18
C GLU A 149 -16.95 6.16 29.07
N ALA A 150 -16.38 5.92 27.89
CA ALA A 150 -15.47 4.79 27.67
C ALA A 150 -14.22 4.86 28.55
N VAL A 151 -13.63 6.06 28.69
CA VAL A 151 -12.42 6.27 29.51
C VAL A 151 -12.74 6.18 31.00
N GLU A 152 -13.84 6.78 31.47
CA GLU A 152 -14.31 6.68 32.85
C GLU A 152 -14.58 5.21 33.23
N PHE A 153 -15.27 4.47 32.36
CA PHE A 153 -15.55 3.06 32.53
C PHE A 153 -14.27 2.23 32.68
N ALA A 154 -13.33 2.38 31.75
CA ALA A 154 -12.05 1.66 31.80
C ALA A 154 -11.24 2.02 33.05
N ALA A 155 -11.16 3.31 33.41
CA ALA A 155 -10.43 3.77 34.58
C ALA A 155 -11.03 3.25 35.89
N SER A 156 -12.36 3.23 36.01
CA SER A 156 -13.08 2.68 37.16
C SER A 156 -12.77 1.20 37.36
N LYS A 157 -12.88 0.38 36.31
CA LYS A 157 -12.57 -1.05 36.37
C LYS A 157 -11.10 -1.32 36.73
N LEU A 158 -10.16 -0.58 36.11
CA LEU A 158 -8.73 -0.71 36.40
C LEU A 158 -8.40 -0.36 37.87
N LYS A 159 -8.94 0.75 38.39
CA LYS A 159 -8.75 1.15 39.79
C LYS A 159 -9.39 0.17 40.77
N GLY A 160 -10.55 -0.40 40.42
CA GLY A 160 -11.20 -1.46 41.19
C GLY A 160 -10.27 -2.66 41.38
N ILE A 161 -9.71 -3.18 40.28
CA ILE A 161 -8.77 -4.32 40.31
C ILE A 161 -7.47 -3.96 41.04
N GLN A 162 -6.98 -2.72 40.92
CA GLN A 162 -5.77 -2.29 41.63
C GLN A 162 -5.94 -2.24 43.15
N ALA A 163 -7.17 -2.00 43.63
CA ALA A 163 -7.47 -1.89 45.05
C ALA A 163 -7.78 -3.25 45.72
N GLU A 164 -7.93 -4.32 44.92
CA GLU A 164 -8.02 -5.72 45.38
C GLU A 164 -6.64 -6.28 45.76
#